data_AF-A0AAX3PQ90-F1
#
_entry.id   AF-A0AAX3PQ90-F1
#
_cell.length_a   1.000
_cell.length_b   1.000
_cell.length_c   1.000
_cell.angle_alpha   90.00
_cell.angle_beta   90.00
_cell.angle_gamma   90.00
#
_symmetry.space_group_name_H-M   'P 1'
#
loop_
_entity.id
_entity.type
_entity.pdbx_description
1 polymer ?
#
loop_
_entity_poly.entity_id
_entity_poly.type
_entity_poly.pdbx_seq_one_letter_code
_entity_poly.pdbx_strand_id
1 'polypeptide(L)'
;MKVYEMVFHKGIDESTHFFYSENSYASRQHFIELIRLDIDAELTNFKMTCLSDDQYDLKALFEEVHKESHLHVDKMEAEFIRNAIATFDPCICLRVKERDVLKPSGNTFHI
;
A
#
# COMPACT_ATOMS: atom_id res chain seq x y z
N MET A 1 -19.04 4.66 -13.84
CA MET A 1 -18.74 5.14 -12.46
C MET A 1 -17.23 5.15 -12.34
N LYS A 2 -16.62 6.19 -11.76
CA LYS A 2 -15.18 6.20 -11.55
C LYS A 2 -14.82 5.63 -10.19
N VAL A 3 -13.79 4.81 -10.15
CA VAL A 3 -13.12 4.36 -8.92
C VAL A 3 -11.64 4.66 -9.07
N TYR A 4 -11.01 5.07 -7.98
CA TYR A 4 -9.59 5.39 -7.92
C TYR A 4 -8.87 4.27 -7.20
N GLU A 5 -7.99 3.59 -7.92
CA GLU A 5 -7.12 2.56 -7.37
C GLU A 5 -5.80 3.22 -6.95
N MET A 6 -5.58 3.32 -5.65
CA MET A 6 -4.30 3.76 -5.09
C MET A 6 -3.39 2.55 -4.95
N VAL A 7 -2.17 2.67 -5.49
CA VAL A 7 -1.22 1.56 -5.56
C VAL A 7 0.11 1.98 -4.97
N PHE A 8 0.65 1.14 -4.10
CA PHE A 8 2.01 1.21 -3.60
C PHE A 8 2.79 0.06 -4.19
N HIS A 9 3.80 0.35 -5.01
CA HIS A 9 4.79 -0.62 -5.48
C HIS A 9 5.91 -0.65 -4.44
N LYS A 10 6.14 -1.82 -3.84
CA LYS A 10 7.16 -2.09 -2.81
C LYS A 10 8.44 -2.69 -3.42
N GLY A 11 8.40 -3.01 -4.70
CA GLY A 11 9.47 -3.68 -5.43
C GLY A 11 9.00 -4.09 -6.84
N ILE A 12 9.74 -4.96 -7.50
CA ILE A 12 9.50 -5.35 -8.90
C ILE A 12 8.13 -6.03 -9.09
N ASP A 13 7.74 -6.91 -8.16
CA ASP A 13 6.52 -7.73 -8.26
C ASP A 13 5.63 -7.65 -7.00
N GLU A 14 5.91 -6.71 -6.10
CA GLU A 14 5.15 -6.54 -4.87
C GLU A 14 4.41 -5.21 -4.86
N SER A 15 3.08 -5.27 -4.69
CA SER A 15 2.27 -4.07 -4.59
C SER A 15 1.01 -4.22 -3.74
N THR A 16 0.68 -3.14 -3.03
CA THR A 16 -0.56 -3.02 -2.24
C THR A 16 -1.55 -2.11 -2.97
N HIS A 17 -2.83 -2.50 -2.98
CA HIS A 17 -3.88 -1.83 -3.73
C HIS A 17 -5.09 -1.53 -2.86
N PHE A 18 -5.58 -0.29 -2.90
CA PHE A 18 -6.84 0.09 -2.26
C PHE A 18 -7.70 0.90 -3.23
N PHE A 19 -9.02 0.75 -3.11
CA PHE A 19 -9.99 1.39 -3.99
C PHE A 19 -10.78 2.45 -3.25
N TYR A 20 -10.90 3.62 -3.87
CA TYR A 20 -11.59 4.78 -3.33
C TYR A 20 -12.62 5.31 -4.33
N SER A 21 -13.71 5.87 -3.82
CA SER A 21 -14.71 6.57 -4.64
C SER A 21 -14.22 7.95 -5.12
N GLU A 22 -13.20 8.50 -4.46
CA GLU A 22 -12.61 9.81 -4.74
C GLU A 22 -11.08 9.77 -4.65
N ASN A 23 -10.43 10.67 -5.39
CA ASN A 23 -9.00 10.97 -5.25
C ASN A 23 -8.85 12.36 -4.62
N SER A 24 -8.99 12.40 -3.29
CA SER A 24 -8.90 13.60 -2.46
C SER A 24 -7.63 13.60 -1.60
N TYR A 25 -7.31 14.74 -0.97
CA TYR A 25 -6.25 14.80 0.04
C TYR A 25 -6.49 13.77 1.17
N ALA A 26 -7.71 13.70 1.68
CA ALA A 26 -8.08 12.80 2.78
C ALA A 26 -7.96 11.32 2.40
N SER A 27 -8.45 10.93 1.21
CA SER A 27 -8.31 9.55 0.74
C SER A 27 -6.86 9.12 0.57
N ARG A 28 -5.99 10.02 0.08
CA ARG A 28 -4.55 9.76 -0.08
C ARG A 28 -3.83 9.66 1.26
N GLN A 29 -4.17 10.52 2.23
CA GLN A 29 -3.64 10.42 3.59
C GLN A 29 -4.05 9.10 4.24
N HIS A 30 -5.33 8.73 4.15
CA HIS A 30 -5.83 7.45 4.66
C HIS A 30 -5.12 6.25 4.01
N PHE A 31 -4.82 6.31 2.71
CA PHE A 31 -4.05 5.27 2.04
C PHE A 31 -2.62 5.13 2.60
N ILE A 32 -1.93 6.23 2.90
CA ILE A 32 -0.62 6.21 3.56
C ILE A 32 -0.71 5.55 4.94
N GLU A 33 -1.73 5.88 5.73
CA GLU A 33 -1.97 5.28 7.03
C GLU A 33 -2.18 3.76 6.92
N LEU A 34 -2.94 3.29 5.93
CA LEU A 34 -3.14 1.87 5.67
C LEU A 34 -1.85 1.15 5.25
N ILE A 35 -0.99 1.78 4.45
CA ILE A 35 0.32 1.21 4.09
C ILE A 35 1.20 1.05 5.33
N ARG A 36 1.24 2.05 6.21
CA ARG A 36 2.03 1.96 7.46
C ARG A 36 1.56 0.80 8.33
N LEU A 37 0.24 0.63 8.46
CA LEU A 37 -0.35 -0.50 9.19
C LEU A 37 -0.01 -1.85 8.54
N ASP A 38 -0.01 -1.92 7.21
CA ASP A 38 0.35 -3.12 6.45
C ASP A 38 1.82 -3.52 6.71
N ILE A 39 2.75 -2.55 6.64
CA ILE A 39 4.17 -2.74 6.96
C ILE A 39 4.36 -3.23 8.40
N ASP A 40 3.65 -2.65 9.37
CA ASP A 40 3.74 -3.06 10.78
C ASP A 40 3.15 -4.47 11.01
N ALA A 41 2.09 -4.81 10.28
CA ALA A 41 1.49 -6.13 10.32
C ALA A 41 2.43 -7.21 9.74
N GLU A 42 3.15 -6.92 8.65
CA GLU A 42 4.15 -7.84 8.07
C GLU A 42 5.23 -8.22 9.08
N LEU A 43 5.83 -7.24 9.77
CA LEU A 43 6.84 -7.52 10.81
C LEU A 43 6.25 -8.29 11.99
N THR A 44 5.03 -7.93 12.43
CA THR A 44 4.35 -8.60 13.54
C THR A 44 4.07 -10.06 13.21
N ASN A 45 3.54 -10.34 12.02
CA ASN A 45 3.27 -11.68 11.53
C ASN A 45 4.56 -12.50 11.43
N PHE A 46 5.63 -11.92 10.89
CA PHE A 46 6.94 -12.56 10.85
C PHE A 46 7.40 -12.97 12.26
N LYS A 47 7.35 -12.04 13.23
CA LYS A 47 7.74 -12.30 14.63
C LYS A 47 6.94 -13.42 15.28
N MET A 48 5.65 -13.56 14.97
CA MET A 48 4.82 -14.66 15.49
C MET A 48 5.19 -16.02 14.88
N THR A 49 5.62 -16.05 13.62
CA THR A 49 6.01 -17.28 12.91
C THR A 49 7.45 -17.72 13.18
N CYS A 50 8.29 -16.80 13.67
CA CYS A 50 9.71 -16.98 13.94
C CYS A 50 9.92 -17.59 15.35
N LEU A 51 9.72 -18.91 15.49
CA LEU A 51 9.72 -19.64 16.78
C LEU A 51 11.03 -20.36 17.14
N SER A 52 12.12 -20.23 16.35
CA SER A 52 13.38 -20.94 16.59
C SER A 52 14.55 -20.01 16.91
N ASP A 53 15.41 -20.42 17.85
CA ASP A 53 16.57 -19.65 18.33
C ASP A 53 17.63 -19.36 17.26
N ASP A 54 17.67 -20.13 16.15
CA ASP A 54 18.66 -19.97 15.07
C ASP A 54 18.36 -18.82 14.08
N GLN A 55 17.32 -18.00 14.32
CA GLN A 55 16.82 -17.00 13.35
C GLN A 55 17.14 -15.54 13.70
N TYR A 56 18.11 -15.28 14.58
CA TYR A 56 18.48 -13.92 14.99
C TYR A 56 18.84 -13.04 13.78
N ASP A 57 19.66 -13.55 12.85
CA ASP A 57 20.08 -12.80 11.66
C ASP A 57 18.91 -12.51 10.72
N LEU A 58 17.99 -13.47 10.56
CA LEU A 58 16.80 -13.30 9.73
C LEU A 58 15.84 -12.27 10.34
N LYS A 59 15.68 -12.29 11.66
CA LYS A 59 14.89 -11.29 12.36
C LYS A 59 15.49 -9.89 12.25
N ALA A 60 16.80 -9.76 12.43
CA ALA A 60 17.50 -8.49 12.26
C ALA A 60 17.33 -7.95 10.83
N LEU A 61 17.45 -8.82 9.82
CA LEU A 61 17.21 -8.46 8.43
C LEU A 61 15.77 -7.95 8.21
N PHE A 62 14.77 -8.66 8.72
CA PHE A 62 13.36 -8.23 8.61
C PHE A 62 13.09 -6.90 9.33
N GLU A 63 13.73 -6.64 10.47
CA GLU A 63 13.62 -5.37 11.17
C GLU A 63 14.26 -4.22 10.39
N GLU A 64 15.35 -4.44 9.65
CA GLU A 64 15.93 -3.44 8.76
C GLU A 64 15.05 -3.18 7.54
N VAL A 65 14.50 -4.23 6.90
CA VAL A 65 13.55 -4.09 5.78
C VAL A 65 12.30 -3.33 6.21
N HIS A 66 11.79 -3.58 7.42
CA HIS A 66 10.66 -2.84 8.00
C HIS A 66 10.96 -1.34 8.14
N LYS A 67 12.14 -0.97 8.68
CA LYS A 67 12.56 0.43 8.80
C LYS A 67 12.72 1.09 7.43
N GLU A 68 13.33 0.40 6.48
CA GLU A 68 13.54 0.91 5.12
C GLU A 68 12.20 1.14 4.40
N SER A 69 11.23 0.24 4.58
CA SER A 69 9.88 0.37 4.03
C SER A 69 9.16 1.62 4.55
N HIS A 70 9.24 1.89 5.87
CA HIS A 70 8.71 3.12 6.44
C HIS A 70 9.42 4.37 5.89
N LEU A 71 10.75 4.33 5.77
CA LEU A 71 11.52 5.43 5.19
C LEU A 71 11.07 5.77 3.77
N HIS A 72 10.81 4.77 2.93
CA HIS A 72 10.30 4.98 1.57
C HIS A 72 8.96 5.71 1.57
N VAL A 73 8.02 5.27 2.42
CA VAL A 73 6.70 5.90 2.55
C VAL A 73 6.84 7.34 3.03
N ASP A 74 7.65 7.59 4.07
CA ASP A 74 7.87 8.93 4.63
C ASP A 74 8.47 9.90 3.60
N LYS A 75 9.39 9.41 2.76
CA LYS A 75 10.01 10.21 1.69
C LYS A 75 9.03 10.57 0.57
N MET A 76 8.03 9.72 0.34
CA MET A 76 7.06 9.91 -0.75
C MET A 76 5.76 10.58 -0.31
N GLU A 77 5.40 10.53 0.98
CA GLU A 77 4.09 10.95 1.52
C GLU A 77 3.69 12.36 1.06
N ALA A 78 4.53 13.36 1.31
CA ALA A 78 4.19 14.76 1.04
C ALA A 78 4.04 15.07 -0.46
N GLU A 79 4.71 14.31 -1.33
CA GLU A 79 4.55 14.44 -2.77
C GLU A 79 3.28 13.71 -3.22
N PHE A 80 3.06 12.49 -2.76
CA PHE A 80 1.89 11.68 -3.11
C PHE A 80 0.58 12.35 -2.68
N ILE A 81 0.51 12.84 -1.43
CA ILE A 81 -0.66 13.55 -0.89
C ILE A 81 -0.99 14.81 -1.71
N ARG A 82 0.00 15.42 -2.37
CA ARG A 82 -0.20 16.61 -3.20
C ARG A 82 -0.56 16.26 -4.64
N ASN A 83 0.22 15.37 -5.25
CA ASN A 83 0.25 15.14 -6.69
C ASN A 83 -0.42 13.82 -7.12
N ALA A 84 -0.82 12.97 -6.16
CA ALA A 84 -1.36 11.63 -6.39
C ALA A 84 -0.37 10.65 -7.04
N ILE A 85 0.90 11.03 -7.10
CA ILE A 85 2.03 10.23 -7.53
C ILE A 85 3.26 10.66 -6.74
N ALA A 86 4.12 9.70 -6.40
CA ALA A 86 5.45 9.91 -5.86
C ALA A 86 6.32 8.71 -6.21
N THR A 87 7.63 8.93 -6.36
CA THR A 87 8.57 7.88 -6.76
C THR A 87 9.82 8.00 -5.91
N PHE A 88 10.15 6.93 -5.19
CA PHE A 88 11.42 6.82 -4.48
C PHE A 88 12.48 6.26 -5.43
N ASP A 89 12.14 5.19 -6.14
CA ASP A 89 12.90 4.59 -7.24
C ASP A 89 11.94 3.99 -8.30
N PRO A 90 12.41 3.50 -9.45
CA PRO A 90 11.55 2.97 -10.51
C PRO A 90 10.62 1.81 -10.10
N CYS A 91 10.99 1.03 -9.07
CA CYS A 91 10.24 -0.09 -8.54
C CYS A 91 9.49 0.26 -7.24
N ILE A 92 9.87 1.35 -6.55
CA ILE A 92 9.25 1.80 -5.31
C ILE A 92 8.54 3.14 -5.53
N CYS A 93 7.21 3.08 -5.68
CA CYS A 93 6.41 4.26 -6.01
C CYS A 93 4.97 4.18 -5.48
N LEU A 94 4.37 5.36 -5.30
CA LEU A 94 2.95 5.53 -4.99
C LEU A 94 2.26 6.17 -6.19
N ARG A 95 1.09 5.66 -6.58
CA ARG A 95 0.32 6.23 -7.70
C ARG A 95 -1.16 5.97 -7.58
N VAL A 96 -1.97 6.88 -8.12
CA VAL A 96 -3.41 6.69 -8.31
C VAL A 96 -3.70 6.33 -9.76
N LYS A 97 -4.51 5.29 -9.98
CA LYS A 97 -5.05 4.89 -11.29
C LYS A 97 -6.55 5.13 -11.31
N GLU A 98 -7.04 5.88 -12.30
CA GLU A 98 -8.47 5.96 -12.56
C GLU A 98 -8.96 4.68 -13.25
N ARG A 99 -10.06 4.13 -12.75
CA ARG A 99 -10.72 2.95 -13.30
C ARG A 99 -12.17 3.28 -13.62
N ASP A 100 -12.54 3.08 -14.88
CA ASP A 100 -13.93 3.13 -15.30
C ASP A 100 -14.62 1.81 -14.97
N VAL A 101 -15.63 1.89 -14.11
CA VAL A 101 -16.45 0.75 -13.72
C VAL A 101 -17.82 0.88 -14.38
N LEU A 102 -18.22 -0.16 -15.09
CA LEU A 102 -19.57 -0.29 -15.63
C LEU A 102 -20.55 -0.37 -14.46
N LYS A 103 -21.61 0.44 -14.46
CA LYS A 103 -22.73 0.19 -13.55
C LYS A 103 -23.35 -1.14 -13.97
N PRO A 104 -23.61 -2.08 -13.05
CA PRO A 104 -24.50 -3.18 -13.37
C PRO A 104 -25.83 -2.56 -13.81
N SER A 105 -26.21 -2.80 -15.07
CA SER A 105 -27.57 -2.50 -15.53
C SER A 105 -28.49 -3.31 -14.65
N GLY A 106 -29.35 -2.62 -13.89
CA GLY A 106 -30.27 -3.26 -12.95
C GLY A 106 -31.18 -4.22 -13.68
N ASN A 107 -30.80 -5.50 -13.70
CA ASN A 107 -31.75 -6.58 -13.89
C ASN A 107 -32.20 -6.95 -12.48
N THR A 108 -33.35 -6.40 -12.12
CA THR A 108 -34.19 -6.87 -11.02
C THR A 108 -34.35 -8.38 -11.22
N PHE A 109 -33.63 -9.19 -10.46
CA PHE A 109 -34.01 -10.58 -10.29
C PHE A 109 -35.28 -10.55 -9.44
N HIS A 110 -36.42 -10.64 -10.11
CA HIS A 110 -37.66 -11.03 -9.45
C HIS A 110 -37.50 -12.50 -9.04
N ILE A 111 -37.42 -12.72 -7.74
CA ILE A 111 -37.63 -14.02 -7.10
C ILE A 111 -39.12 -14.12 -6.77
#